data_AF-L1JYA9-F1
#
_entry.id   AF-L1JYA9-F1
#
_cell.length_a   1.000
_cell.length_b   1.000
_cell.length_c   1.000
_cell.angle_alpha   90.00
_cell.angle_beta   90.00
_cell.angle_gamma   90.00
#
_symmetry.space_group_name_H-M   'P 1'
#
loop_
_entity.id
_entity.type
_entity.pdbx_description
1 polymer ?
#
loop_
_entity_poly.entity_id
_entity_poly.type
_entity_poly.pdbx_seq_one_letter_code
_entity_poly.pdbx_strand_id
1 'polypeptide(L)'
;MSHASGITASPELVEEFSKAKEGKEIRFLKAQIEDKQIVITERGNVSGDEKSDFEAMTKILDEDAPSYILFRIDEGPKPGWLLALYVPENSKVRMKMLYASSRDSLKRDLGSSSFVAEMHATDLDEMSYASYQKSTVVSETERLSLMSPSERMRAKASANTHIHTGVSKSYVHAVKFPMSEDAKAALVAFKSSENKAVFLQVEQSKETIELEHVMQEVTGPW
;
A
#
# COMPACT_ATOMS: atom_id res chain seq x y z
N MET A 1 -2.91 19.67 16.46
CA MET A 1 -3.78 20.49 15.60
C MET A 1 -2.89 21.42 14.82
N SER A 2 -2.77 21.20 13.52
CA SER A 2 -2.00 22.05 12.59
C SER A 2 -2.72 23.39 12.39
N HIS A 3 -1.97 24.47 12.26
CA HIS A 3 -2.50 25.82 12.00
C HIS A 3 -3.14 25.89 10.61
N ALA A 4 -4.44 25.65 10.52
CA ALA A 4 -5.20 25.86 9.29
C ALA A 4 -5.49 27.37 9.10
N SER A 5 -5.26 27.89 7.90
CA SER A 5 -5.52 29.29 7.54
C SER A 5 -7.00 29.69 7.53
N GLY A 6 -7.90 28.69 7.53
CA GLY A 6 -9.34 28.88 7.33
C GLY A 6 -9.74 29.11 5.86
N ILE A 7 -8.79 29.06 4.93
CA ILE A 7 -9.05 29.19 3.49
C ILE A 7 -9.55 27.85 2.94
N THR A 8 -10.60 27.92 2.11
CA THR A 8 -11.25 26.76 1.48
C THR A 8 -11.29 26.94 -0.03
N ALA A 9 -11.56 25.85 -0.74
CA ALA A 9 -11.83 25.89 -2.17
C ALA A 9 -13.09 26.73 -2.46
N SER A 10 -13.08 27.51 -3.55
CA SER A 10 -14.29 28.17 -4.03
C SER A 10 -15.29 27.12 -4.54
N PRO A 11 -16.61 27.39 -4.47
CA PRO A 11 -17.62 26.46 -5.01
C PRO A 11 -17.39 26.15 -6.50
N GLU A 12 -16.96 27.15 -7.26
CA GLU A 12 -16.63 27.02 -8.68
C GLU A 12 -15.47 26.04 -8.92
N LEU A 13 -14.42 26.10 -8.09
CA LEU A 13 -13.30 25.17 -8.16
C LEU A 13 -13.74 23.73 -7.85
N VAL A 14 -14.60 23.54 -6.85
CA VAL A 14 -15.13 22.21 -6.48
C VAL A 14 -15.99 21.63 -7.61
N GLU A 15 -16.84 22.46 -8.22
CA GLU A 15 -17.70 22.05 -9.33
C GLU A 15 -16.88 21.69 -10.57
N GLU A 16 -15.94 22.55 -10.98
CA GLU A 16 -15.10 22.31 -12.15
C GLU A 16 -14.19 21.10 -11.95
N PHE A 17 -13.62 20.90 -10.76
CA PHE A 17 -12.85 19.69 -10.45
C PHE A 17 -13.74 18.44 -10.51
N SER A 18 -15.00 18.53 -10.09
CA SER A 18 -15.94 17.42 -10.18
C SER A 18 -16.25 17.06 -11.63
N LYS A 19 -16.47 18.06 -12.50
CA LYS A 19 -16.61 17.85 -13.96
C LYS A 19 -15.34 17.28 -14.56
N ALA A 20 -14.17 17.79 -14.17
CA ALA A 20 -12.88 17.33 -14.66
C ALA A 20 -12.61 15.86 -14.30
N LYS A 21 -13.09 15.38 -13.15
CA LYS A 21 -13.01 13.97 -12.75
C LYS A 21 -13.86 13.04 -13.62
N GLU A 22 -15.03 13.50 -14.05
CA GLU A 22 -15.94 12.72 -14.90
C GLU A 22 -15.51 12.76 -16.37
N GLY A 23 -14.99 13.91 -16.81
CA GLY A 23 -14.48 14.12 -18.15
C GLY A 23 -13.08 13.56 -18.37
N LYS A 24 -12.69 13.49 -19.66
CA LYS A 24 -11.31 13.16 -20.09
C LYS A 24 -10.63 14.29 -20.85
N GLU A 25 -11.23 15.46 -20.87
CA GLU A 25 -10.75 16.61 -21.66
C GLU A 25 -9.77 17.48 -20.88
N ILE A 26 -9.99 17.67 -19.57
CA ILE A 26 -9.16 18.56 -18.74
C ILE A 26 -7.91 17.82 -18.28
N ARG A 27 -6.74 18.39 -18.59
CA ARG A 27 -5.43 17.89 -18.18
C ARG A 27 -4.97 18.49 -16.87
N PHE A 28 -5.18 19.80 -16.69
CA PHE A 28 -4.82 20.46 -15.44
C PHE A 28 -5.73 21.62 -15.10
N LEU A 29 -5.80 21.94 -13.81
CA LEU A 29 -6.38 23.17 -13.26
C LEU A 29 -5.30 23.88 -12.43
N LYS A 30 -5.00 25.15 -12.75
CA LYS A 30 -4.18 26.05 -11.94
C LYS A 30 -5.11 26.84 -11.02
N ALA A 31 -4.78 26.87 -9.74
CA ALA A 31 -5.55 27.58 -8.74
C ALA A 31 -4.66 28.43 -7.83
N GLN A 32 -5.15 29.59 -7.43
CA GLN A 32 -4.45 30.55 -6.58
C GLN A 32 -5.36 31.03 -5.45
N ILE A 33 -4.74 31.60 -4.41
CA ILE A 33 -5.49 32.18 -3.29
C ILE A 33 -5.84 33.63 -3.63
N GLU A 34 -7.13 33.90 -3.79
CA GLU A 34 -7.69 35.23 -3.99
C GLU A 34 -8.81 35.45 -2.97
N ASP A 35 -8.83 36.63 -2.32
CA ASP A 35 -9.86 37.00 -1.34
C ASP A 35 -10.21 35.94 -0.28
N LYS A 36 -9.18 35.21 0.20
CA LYS A 36 -9.26 34.12 1.19
C LYS A 36 -10.00 32.87 0.70
N GLN A 37 -10.11 32.67 -0.60
CA GLN A 37 -10.58 31.43 -1.22
C GLN A 37 -9.54 30.95 -2.22
N ILE A 38 -9.59 29.65 -2.53
CA ILE A 38 -8.78 29.07 -3.61
C ILE A 38 -9.65 29.03 -4.86
N VAL A 39 -9.26 29.79 -5.87
CA VAL A 39 -10.00 29.99 -7.13
C VAL A 39 -9.20 29.44 -8.30
N ILE A 40 -9.90 29.03 -9.36
CA ILE A 40 -9.25 28.62 -10.62
C ILE A 40 -8.79 29.88 -11.35
N THR A 41 -7.54 29.89 -11.78
CA THR A 41 -6.99 30.97 -12.59
C THR A 41 -6.79 30.54 -14.04
N GLU A 42 -6.38 29.29 -14.27
CA GLU A 42 -6.17 28.74 -15.61
C GLU A 42 -6.53 27.26 -15.67
N ARG A 43 -6.84 26.77 -16.87
CA ARG A 43 -7.06 25.35 -17.15
C ARG A 43 -6.44 24.97 -18.49
N GLY A 44 -5.96 23.74 -18.59
CA GLY A 44 -5.46 23.18 -19.84
C GLY A 44 -6.18 21.88 -20.17
N ASN A 45 -6.45 21.69 -21.46
CA ASN A 45 -6.97 20.43 -21.98
C ASN A 45 -5.83 19.47 -22.31
N VAL A 46 -6.16 18.19 -22.43
CA VAL A 46 -5.24 17.17 -22.89
C VAL A 46 -4.85 17.48 -24.33
N SER A 47 -3.55 17.65 -24.57
CA SER A 47 -3.03 17.99 -25.89
C SER A 47 -2.07 16.92 -26.43
N GLY A 48 -1.33 16.26 -25.54
CA GLY A 48 -0.35 15.24 -25.90
C GLY A 48 -0.19 14.17 -24.82
N ASP A 49 1.05 13.72 -24.65
CA ASP A 49 1.45 12.82 -23.59
C ASP A 49 1.58 13.56 -22.25
N GLU A 50 1.56 12.79 -21.16
CA GLU A 50 1.58 13.35 -19.81
C GLU A 50 2.76 14.26 -19.54
N LYS A 51 3.92 13.88 -20.07
CA LYS A 51 5.15 14.61 -19.85
C LYS A 51 5.15 15.93 -20.60
N SER A 52 4.78 15.94 -21.88
CA SER A 52 4.73 17.19 -22.66
C SER A 52 3.66 18.16 -22.13
N ASP A 53 2.49 17.65 -21.74
CA ASP A 53 1.44 18.46 -21.14
C ASP A 53 1.89 19.04 -19.77
N PHE A 54 2.66 18.29 -18.98
CA PHE A 54 3.23 18.77 -17.72
C PHE A 54 4.28 19.88 -17.97
N GLU A 55 5.16 19.69 -18.94
CA GLU A 55 6.17 20.69 -19.34
C GLU A 55 5.55 21.95 -19.99
N ALA A 56 4.38 21.82 -20.62
CA ALA A 56 3.62 22.98 -21.10
C ALA A 56 2.98 23.75 -19.94
N MET A 57 2.45 23.03 -18.94
CA MET A 57 1.89 23.63 -17.73
C MET A 57 2.93 24.37 -16.90
N THR A 58 4.17 23.91 -16.83
CA THR A 58 5.21 24.63 -16.05
C THR A 58 5.52 26.01 -16.62
N LYS A 59 5.29 26.25 -17.91
CA LYS A 59 5.51 27.54 -18.58
C LYS A 59 4.48 28.60 -18.24
N ILE A 60 3.33 28.21 -17.68
CA ILE A 60 2.29 29.15 -17.22
C ILE A 60 2.43 29.47 -15.72
N LEU A 61 3.46 28.95 -15.05
CA LEU A 61 3.72 29.24 -13.64
C LEU A 61 4.47 30.56 -13.47
N ASP A 62 4.05 31.33 -12.49
CA ASP A 62 4.61 32.64 -12.19
C ASP A 62 5.87 32.52 -11.32
N GLU A 63 7.00 33.09 -11.74
CA GLU A 63 8.28 33.00 -11.00
C GLU A 63 8.21 33.56 -9.57
N ASP A 64 7.31 34.51 -9.30
CA ASP A 64 7.21 35.20 -8.00
C ASP A 64 5.95 34.83 -7.20
N ALA A 65 4.99 34.10 -7.77
CA ALA A 65 3.70 33.84 -7.16
C ALA A 65 3.41 32.33 -6.95
N PRO A 66 3.01 31.91 -5.74
CA PRO A 66 2.64 30.52 -5.49
C PRO A 66 1.35 30.11 -6.20
N SER A 67 1.24 28.82 -6.53
CA SER A 67 0.04 28.23 -7.14
C SER A 67 -0.15 26.78 -6.75
N TYR A 68 -1.41 26.34 -6.76
CA TYR A 68 -1.78 24.93 -6.74
C TYR A 68 -2.05 24.48 -8.16
N ILE A 69 -1.59 23.28 -8.49
CA ILE A 69 -1.82 22.65 -9.77
C ILE A 69 -2.47 21.30 -9.50
N LEU A 70 -3.66 21.10 -10.04
CA LEU A 70 -4.35 19.82 -10.06
C LEU A 70 -4.09 19.21 -11.43
N PHE A 71 -3.19 18.24 -11.52
CA PHE A 71 -2.78 17.64 -12.79
C PHE A 71 -3.31 16.22 -12.91
N ARG A 72 -3.87 15.87 -14.06
CA ARG A 72 -4.42 14.53 -14.29
C ARG A 72 -3.32 13.57 -14.71
N ILE A 73 -3.31 12.38 -14.11
CA ILE A 73 -2.45 11.26 -14.46
C ILE A 73 -3.36 10.13 -14.96
N ASP A 74 -3.28 9.86 -16.25
CA ASP A 74 -4.01 8.81 -16.95
C ASP A 74 -3.22 7.49 -16.95
N GLU A 75 -1.89 7.57 -17.04
CA GLU A 75 -1.02 6.40 -17.17
C GLU A 75 -0.20 6.15 -15.90
N GLY A 76 -0.14 4.88 -15.47
CA GLY A 76 0.70 4.46 -14.35
C GLY A 76 0.02 3.43 -13.43
N PRO A 77 0.70 3.02 -12.34
CA PRO A 77 0.18 2.01 -11.41
C PRO A 77 -1.08 2.49 -10.66
N LYS A 78 -1.30 3.80 -10.59
CA LYS A 78 -2.48 4.42 -9.97
C LYS A 78 -2.91 5.67 -10.77
N PRO A 79 -3.86 5.55 -11.72
CA PRO A 79 -4.41 6.72 -12.39
C PRO A 79 -5.23 7.57 -11.42
N GLY A 80 -5.22 8.89 -11.61
CA GLY A 80 -5.94 9.83 -10.76
C GLY A 80 -5.35 11.24 -10.84
N TRP A 81 -5.48 12.03 -9.76
CA TRP A 81 -5.01 13.40 -9.73
C TRP A 81 -3.75 13.58 -8.92
N LEU A 82 -2.84 14.40 -9.42
CA LEU A 82 -1.66 14.90 -8.72
C LEU A 82 -1.98 16.29 -8.19
N LEU A 83 -1.84 16.49 -6.88
CA LEU A 83 -1.85 17.81 -6.27
C LEU A 83 -0.41 18.32 -6.16
N ALA A 84 -0.05 19.26 -7.03
CA ALA A 84 1.25 19.90 -7.01
C ALA A 84 1.14 21.30 -6.40
N LEU A 85 2.03 21.60 -5.47
CA LEU A 85 2.12 22.90 -4.82
C LEU A 85 3.44 23.56 -5.22
N TYR A 86 3.34 24.65 -5.99
CA TYR A 86 4.49 25.46 -6.38
C TYR A 86 4.56 26.70 -5.50
N VAL A 87 5.69 26.88 -4.81
CA VAL A 87 5.93 28.00 -3.89
C VAL A 87 7.33 28.57 -4.14
N PRO A 88 7.47 29.56 -5.05
CA PRO A 88 8.78 30.08 -5.42
C PRO A 88 9.55 30.64 -4.23
N GLU A 89 10.87 30.53 -4.25
CA GLU A 89 11.71 31.10 -3.18
C GLU A 89 11.57 32.62 -3.06
N ASN A 90 11.33 33.33 -4.16
CA ASN A 90 11.14 34.78 -4.17
C ASN A 90 9.77 35.23 -3.62
N SER A 91 8.81 34.32 -3.41
CA SER A 91 7.50 34.68 -2.87
C SER A 91 7.60 35.26 -1.46
N LYS A 92 6.72 36.22 -1.16
CA LYS A 92 6.62 36.81 0.19
C LYS A 92 6.38 35.72 1.25
N VAL A 93 7.07 35.79 2.39
CA VAL A 93 6.96 34.82 3.49
C VAL A 93 5.51 34.54 3.88
N ARG A 94 4.67 35.59 3.94
CA ARG A 94 3.23 35.44 4.22
C ARG A 94 2.53 34.54 3.20
N MET A 95 2.83 34.67 1.91
CA MET A 95 2.24 33.83 0.86
C MET A 95 2.72 32.38 0.99
N LYS A 96 4.02 32.16 1.24
CA LYS A 96 4.56 30.82 1.48
C LYS A 96 3.80 30.10 2.61
N MET A 97 3.64 30.79 3.74
CA MET A 97 2.89 30.24 4.88
C MET A 97 1.42 30.02 4.56
N LEU A 98 0.78 30.94 3.83
CA LEU A 98 -0.64 30.85 3.50
C LEU A 98 -0.93 29.66 2.59
N TYR A 99 -0.11 29.44 1.57
CA TYR A 99 -0.26 28.32 0.66
C TYR A 99 0.06 26.99 1.35
N ALA A 100 1.16 26.92 2.12
CA ALA A 100 1.47 25.71 2.89
C ALA A 100 0.35 25.32 3.88
N SER A 101 -0.26 26.29 4.57
CA SER A 101 -1.31 26.04 5.56
C SER A 101 -2.71 25.81 4.97
N SER A 102 -2.94 26.17 3.71
CA SER A 102 -4.25 25.99 3.05
C SER A 102 -4.33 24.71 2.20
N ARG A 103 -3.19 24.08 1.89
CA ARG A 103 -3.09 22.85 1.08
C ARG A 103 -3.99 21.73 1.58
N ASP A 104 -3.97 21.45 2.88
CA ASP A 104 -4.76 20.34 3.45
C ASP A 104 -6.26 20.62 3.41
N SER A 105 -6.67 21.90 3.50
CA SER A 105 -8.07 22.29 3.30
C SER A 105 -8.50 22.09 1.86
N LEU A 106 -7.69 22.54 0.89
CA LEU A 106 -7.95 22.32 -0.54
C LEU A 106 -8.14 20.83 -0.84
N LYS A 107 -7.21 20.00 -0.37
CA LYS A 107 -7.25 18.56 -0.57
C LYS A 107 -8.53 17.94 0.00
N ARG A 108 -8.92 18.35 1.21
CA ARG A 108 -10.14 17.90 1.88
C ARG A 108 -11.39 18.31 1.09
N ASP A 109 -11.47 19.57 0.67
CA ASP A 109 -12.63 20.14 -0.02
C ASP A 109 -12.85 19.50 -1.40
N LEU A 110 -11.76 19.13 -2.10
CA LEU A 110 -11.81 18.45 -3.40
C LEU A 110 -11.96 16.92 -3.30
N GLY A 111 -11.89 16.39 -2.09
CA GLY A 111 -11.96 14.96 -1.79
C GLY A 111 -10.58 14.29 -1.86
N SER A 112 -10.00 14.07 -0.68
CA SER A 112 -8.65 13.52 -0.49
C SER A 112 -8.36 12.20 -1.21
N SER A 113 -9.39 11.39 -1.50
CA SER A 113 -9.28 10.12 -2.23
C SER A 113 -9.06 10.28 -3.73
N SER A 114 -9.31 11.47 -4.28
CA SER A 114 -9.12 11.75 -5.72
C SER A 114 -7.63 11.89 -6.07
N PHE A 115 -6.78 12.16 -5.08
CA PHE A 115 -5.37 12.42 -5.27
C PHE A 115 -4.53 11.16 -5.07
N VAL A 116 -3.82 10.75 -6.12
CA VAL A 116 -2.93 9.57 -6.10
C VAL A 116 -1.52 9.90 -5.65
N ALA A 117 -1.12 11.16 -5.82
CA ALA A 117 0.19 11.68 -5.45
C ALA A 117 0.12 13.17 -5.10
N GLU A 118 1.13 13.62 -4.38
CA GLU A 118 1.36 15.02 -4.05
C GLU A 118 2.80 15.37 -4.38
N MET A 119 3.02 16.59 -4.85
CA MET A 119 4.37 17.14 -5.01
C MET A 119 4.44 18.58 -4.53
N HIS A 120 5.63 18.98 -4.12
CA HIS A 120 5.95 20.35 -3.71
C HIS A 120 7.23 20.76 -4.41
N ALA A 121 7.25 21.96 -4.97
CA ALA A 121 8.39 22.51 -5.67
C ALA A 121 8.63 23.97 -5.22
N THR A 122 9.89 24.30 -4.95
CA THR A 122 10.30 25.70 -4.70
C THR A 122 10.90 26.39 -5.90
N ASP A 123 11.30 25.60 -6.91
CA ASP A 123 11.87 26.06 -8.17
C ASP A 123 11.16 25.40 -9.36
N LEU A 124 11.16 26.06 -10.51
CA LEU A 124 10.56 25.53 -11.74
C LEU A 124 11.23 24.23 -12.19
N ASP A 125 12.53 24.08 -11.97
CA ASP A 125 13.28 22.87 -12.32
C ASP A 125 12.85 21.66 -11.46
N GLU A 126 12.43 21.89 -10.21
CA GLU A 126 11.88 20.84 -9.35
C GLU A 126 10.47 20.43 -9.80
N MET A 127 9.73 21.37 -10.38
CA MET A 127 8.41 21.16 -10.96
C MET A 127 8.52 20.46 -12.32
N SER A 128 9.07 19.24 -12.34
CA SER A 128 9.19 18.42 -13.55
C SER A 128 8.50 17.07 -13.40
N TYR A 129 8.08 16.50 -14.54
CA TYR A 129 7.45 15.17 -14.56
C TYR A 129 8.41 14.09 -14.03
N ALA A 130 9.72 14.25 -14.26
CA ALA A 130 10.74 13.33 -13.74
C ALA A 130 10.80 13.35 -12.20
N SER A 131 10.68 14.53 -11.57
CA SER A 131 10.59 14.66 -10.12
C SER A 131 9.39 13.91 -9.54
N TYR A 132 8.22 14.03 -10.19
CA TYR A 132 7.01 13.29 -9.83
C TYR A 132 7.20 11.77 -9.94
N GLN A 133 7.82 11.30 -11.02
CA GLN A 133 8.08 9.87 -11.21
C GLN A 133 9.01 9.33 -10.13
N LYS A 134 10.07 10.08 -9.79
CA LYS A 134 11.03 9.70 -8.75
C LYS A 134 10.39 9.67 -7.35
N SER A 135 9.48 10.60 -7.04
CA SER A 135 8.79 10.60 -5.74
C SER A 135 7.82 9.43 -5.60
N THR A 136 7.28 8.93 -6.71
CA THR A 136 6.29 7.84 -6.74
C THR A 136 6.95 6.47 -6.81
N VAL A 137 8.08 6.35 -7.51
CA VAL A 137 8.82 5.12 -7.73
C VAL A 137 10.13 5.17 -6.95
N VAL A 138 10.08 4.75 -5.67
CA VAL A 138 11.30 4.61 -4.86
C VAL A 138 11.88 3.22 -5.11
N SER A 139 13.09 3.16 -5.66
CA SER A 139 13.78 1.89 -5.88
C SER A 139 14.08 1.19 -4.56
N GLU A 140 14.12 -0.15 -4.55
CA GLU A 140 14.40 -0.92 -3.33
C GLU A 140 15.77 -0.54 -2.72
N THR A 141 16.74 -0.21 -3.56
CA THR A 141 18.06 0.28 -3.12
C THR A 141 17.99 1.63 -2.42
N GLU A 142 17.18 2.57 -2.91
CA GLU A 142 16.95 3.87 -2.24
C GLU A 142 16.14 3.71 -0.95
N ARG A 143 15.13 2.83 -0.93
CA ARG A 143 14.38 2.54 0.30
C ARG A 143 15.29 1.99 1.38
N LEU A 144 16.15 1.04 1.00
CA LEU A 144 17.12 0.45 1.92
C LEU A 144 18.15 1.48 2.39
N SER A 145 18.61 2.41 1.53
CA SER A 145 19.59 3.41 1.93
C SER A 145 19.05 4.42 2.95
N LEU A 146 17.75 4.68 2.95
CA LEU A 146 17.06 5.55 3.92
C LEU A 146 16.77 4.88 5.27
N MET A 147 16.80 3.54 5.34
CA MET A 147 16.55 2.80 6.58
C MET A 147 17.79 2.79 7.49
N SER A 148 17.55 2.80 8.80
CA SER A 148 18.60 2.56 9.79
C SER A 148 19.15 1.13 9.69
N PRO A 149 20.39 0.87 10.17
CA PRO A 149 20.98 -0.47 10.14
C PRO A 149 20.10 -1.54 10.81
N SER A 150 19.42 -1.21 11.91
CA SER A 150 18.53 -2.11 12.64
C SER A 150 17.26 -2.44 11.85
N GLU A 151 16.66 -1.45 11.17
CA GLU A 151 15.50 -1.66 10.30
C GLU A 151 15.85 -2.55 9.09
N ARG A 152 17.02 -2.33 8.47
CA ARG A 152 17.51 -3.20 7.38
C ARG A 152 17.71 -4.63 7.85
N MET A 153 18.27 -4.84 9.04
CA MET A 153 18.47 -6.17 9.60
C MET A 153 17.14 -6.87 9.89
N ARG A 154 16.17 -6.15 10.45
CA ARG A 154 14.82 -6.69 10.70
C ARG A 154 14.10 -7.05 9.39
N ALA A 155 14.17 -6.21 8.37
CA ALA A 155 13.58 -6.49 7.05
C ALA A 155 14.17 -7.75 6.39
N LYS A 156 15.50 -7.92 6.47
CA LYS A 156 16.19 -9.14 5.99
C LYS A 156 15.81 -10.38 6.80
N ALA A 157 15.72 -10.25 8.13
CA ALA A 157 15.32 -11.36 9.00
C ALA A 157 13.89 -11.81 8.70
N SER A 158 12.95 -10.87 8.50
CA SER A 158 11.56 -11.19 8.14
C SER A 158 11.43 -11.83 6.75
N ALA A 159 12.22 -11.39 5.77
CA ALA A 159 12.25 -11.99 4.44
C ALA A 159 12.75 -13.44 4.49
N ASN A 160 13.77 -13.72 5.32
CA ASN A 160 14.30 -15.07 5.50
C ASN A 160 13.37 -15.99 6.30
N THR A 161 12.49 -15.48 7.17
CA THR A 161 11.55 -16.32 7.91
C THR A 161 10.41 -16.89 7.07
N HIS A 162 10.18 -16.40 5.85
CA HIS A 162 9.08 -16.88 4.99
C HIS A 162 9.49 -17.95 3.96
N ILE A 163 10.78 -18.33 3.90
CA ILE A 163 11.26 -19.50 3.15
C ILE A 163 11.77 -20.54 4.14
N HIS A 164 10.85 -21.12 4.92
CA HIS A 164 11.09 -22.40 5.56
C HIS A 164 10.29 -23.46 4.80
N THR A 165 10.79 -23.85 3.62
CA THR A 165 10.33 -25.04 2.89
C THR A 165 10.77 -26.35 3.55
N GLY A 166 11.51 -26.28 4.67
CA GLY A 166 11.65 -27.39 5.60
C GLY A 166 10.57 -27.31 6.66
N VAL A 167 9.69 -28.30 6.76
CA VAL A 167 8.74 -28.44 7.84
C VAL A 167 9.50 -28.58 9.17
N SER A 168 9.89 -27.47 9.82
CA SER A 168 10.26 -27.49 11.23
C SER A 168 8.97 -27.43 12.01
N LYS A 169 8.28 -28.57 12.08
CA LYS A 169 7.14 -28.73 12.97
C LYS A 169 7.66 -28.42 14.38
N SER A 170 7.03 -27.44 15.02
CA SER A 170 7.14 -27.20 16.46
C SER A 170 6.44 -28.34 17.20
N TYR A 171 7.03 -29.53 17.16
CA TYR A 171 6.72 -30.59 18.10
C TYR A 171 7.95 -30.87 18.94
N VAL A 172 7.72 -31.18 20.22
CA VAL A 172 8.72 -31.86 21.02
C VAL A 172 8.96 -33.21 20.34
N HIS A 173 10.23 -33.61 20.23
CA HIS A 173 10.71 -34.84 19.59
C HIS A 173 9.74 -36.03 19.72
N ALA A 174 9.47 -36.74 18.62
CA ALA A 174 8.60 -37.91 18.63
C ALA A 174 9.19 -39.02 19.52
N VAL A 175 8.37 -39.56 20.42
CA VAL A 175 8.73 -40.69 21.28
C VAL A 175 8.38 -41.99 20.56
N LYS A 176 9.33 -42.93 20.48
CA LYS A 176 9.17 -44.20 19.75
C LYS A 176 8.90 -45.35 20.73
N PHE A 177 7.65 -45.77 20.86
CA PHE A 177 7.28 -46.96 21.64
C PHE A 177 7.30 -48.21 20.75
N PRO A 178 8.01 -49.29 21.14
CA PRO A 178 7.90 -50.59 20.45
C PRO A 178 6.47 -51.14 20.53
N MET A 179 6.03 -51.79 19.45
CA MET A 179 4.70 -52.40 19.36
C MET A 179 4.81 -53.91 19.60
N SER A 180 3.85 -54.50 20.33
CA SER A 180 3.78 -55.95 20.53
C SER A 180 3.52 -56.68 19.22
N GLU A 181 3.93 -57.95 19.13
CA GLU A 181 3.72 -58.77 17.93
C GLU A 181 2.23 -58.93 17.61
N ASP A 182 1.37 -59.02 18.63
CA ASP A 182 -0.09 -59.10 18.47
C ASP A 182 -0.69 -57.82 17.87
N ALA A 183 -0.21 -56.65 18.31
CA ALA A 183 -0.64 -55.36 17.77
C ALA A 183 -0.19 -55.19 16.30
N LYS A 184 1.02 -55.64 15.96
CA LYS A 184 1.50 -55.66 14.56
C LYS A 184 0.65 -56.60 13.69
N ALA A 185 0.37 -57.81 14.18
CA ALA A 185 -0.45 -58.78 13.47
C ALA A 185 -1.88 -58.26 13.22
N ALA A 186 -2.50 -57.62 14.23
CA ALA A 186 -3.82 -57.01 14.11
C ALA A 186 -3.86 -55.88 13.07
N LEU A 187 -2.80 -55.06 12.98
CA LEU A 187 -2.68 -54.01 11.96
C LEU A 187 -2.47 -54.59 10.55
N VAL A 188 -1.73 -55.69 10.42
CA VAL A 188 -1.59 -56.40 9.15
C VAL A 188 -2.93 -56.98 8.70
N ALA A 189 -3.70 -57.58 9.61
CA ALA A 189 -5.04 -58.09 9.36
C ALA A 189 -6.05 -56.96 9.06
N PHE A 190 -5.90 -55.78 9.67
CA PHE A 190 -6.66 -54.58 9.30
C PHE A 190 -6.33 -54.12 7.87
N LYS A 191 -5.05 -54.16 7.48
CA LYS A 191 -4.63 -53.84 6.12
C LYS A 191 -5.20 -54.82 5.08
N SER A 192 -5.36 -56.11 5.42
CA SER A 192 -6.03 -57.11 4.57
C SER A 192 -7.57 -57.06 4.65
N SER A 193 -8.16 -56.09 5.36
CA SER A 193 -9.60 -55.91 5.57
C SER A 193 -10.30 -57.05 6.32
N GLU A 194 -9.54 -57.88 7.04
CA GLU A 194 -10.06 -58.94 7.92
C GLU A 194 -10.62 -58.35 9.23
N ASN A 195 -10.01 -57.29 9.73
CA ASN A 195 -10.51 -56.50 10.87
C ASN A 195 -11.01 -55.15 10.35
N LYS A 196 -12.18 -54.69 10.83
CA LYS A 196 -12.72 -53.37 10.48
C LYS A 196 -12.33 -52.27 11.46
N ALA A 197 -11.98 -52.64 12.69
CA ALA A 197 -11.40 -51.73 13.68
C ALA A 197 -10.37 -52.46 14.56
N VAL A 198 -9.33 -51.73 14.96
CA VAL A 198 -8.24 -52.20 15.83
C VAL A 198 -8.02 -51.16 16.91
N PHE A 199 -8.15 -51.57 18.18
CA PHE A 199 -7.93 -50.70 19.34
C PHE A 199 -6.55 -51.02 19.94
N LEU A 200 -5.73 -49.98 20.07
CA LEU A 200 -4.37 -50.08 20.60
C LEU A 200 -4.27 -49.25 21.87
N GLN A 201 -3.60 -49.79 22.88
CA GLN A 201 -3.37 -49.12 24.14
C GLN A 201 -1.87 -48.96 24.38
N VAL A 202 -1.49 -47.83 25.00
CA VAL A 202 -0.12 -47.61 25.47
C VAL A 202 0.01 -48.20 26.88
N GLU A 203 0.79 -49.26 27.01
CA GLU A 203 1.19 -49.80 28.31
C GLU A 203 2.36 -48.96 28.84
N GLN A 204 2.05 -48.02 29.73
CA GLN A 204 3.02 -47.03 30.23
C GLN A 204 4.16 -47.68 31.01
N SER A 205 3.92 -48.81 31.69
CA SER A 205 4.93 -49.47 32.53
C SER A 205 6.04 -50.13 31.72
N LYS A 206 5.71 -50.58 30.50
CA LYS A 206 6.62 -51.29 29.59
C LYS A 206 7.09 -50.42 28.43
N GLU A 207 6.55 -49.21 28.31
CA GLU A 207 6.73 -48.31 27.16
C GLU A 207 6.41 -48.98 25.82
N THR A 208 5.38 -49.84 25.80
CA THR A 208 4.99 -50.61 24.62
C THR A 208 3.56 -50.29 24.18
N ILE A 209 3.30 -50.38 22.88
CA ILE A 209 1.94 -50.33 22.32
C ILE A 209 1.41 -51.77 22.26
N GLU A 210 0.38 -52.06 23.03
CA GLU A 210 -0.27 -53.38 23.11
C GLU A 210 -1.66 -53.36 22.42
N LEU A 211 -2.14 -54.54 22.02
CA LEU A 211 -3.45 -54.72 21.41
C LEU A 211 -4.51 -54.82 22.51
N GLU A 212 -5.53 -53.96 22.46
CA GLU A 212 -6.64 -54.01 23.42
C GLU A 212 -7.73 -54.98 22.92
N HIS A 213 -8.30 -54.73 21.74
CA HIS A 213 -9.25 -55.62 21.09
C HIS A 213 -9.40 -55.31 19.59
N VAL A 214 -9.99 -56.25 18.84
CA VAL A 214 -10.31 -56.11 17.40
C VAL A 214 -11.80 -56.30 17.16
N MET A 215 -12.35 -55.62 16.17
CA MET A 215 -13.74 -55.80 15.73
C MET A 215 -13.79 -56.22 14.26
N GLN A 216 -14.47 -57.34 13.99
CA GLN A 216 -14.65 -57.90 12.65
C GLN A 216 -15.94 -57.42 11.98
N GLU A 217 -16.95 -57.05 12.77
CA GLU A 217 -18.18 -56.42 12.30
C GLU A 217 -18.39 -55.07 13.01
N VAL A 218 -18.69 -54.02 12.25
CA VAL A 218 -19.11 -52.73 12.79
C VAL A 218 -20.61 -52.80 12.99
N THR A 219 -21.06 -53.24 14.16
CA THR A 219 -22.47 -53.18 14.57
C THR A 219 -22.68 -52.00 15.51
N GLY A 220 -23.13 -50.88 14.97
CA GLY A 220 -23.52 -49.68 15.73
C GLY A 220 -23.02 -48.38 15.10
N PRO A 221 -23.77 -47.26 15.23
CA PRO A 221 -23.45 -46.03 14.51
C PRO A 221 -22.39 -45.21 15.25
N TRP A 222 -21.14 -45.30 14.82
CA TRP A 222 -20.13 -44.23 14.92
C TRP A 222 -19.12 -44.39 13.79
#